data_AF-A0A523PDX6-F1
#
_entry.id   AF-A0A523PDX6-F1
#
_cell.length_a   1.000
_cell.length_b   1.000
_cell.length_c   1.000
_cell.angle_alpha   90.00
_cell.angle_beta   90.00
_cell.angle_gamma   90.00
#
_symmetry.space_group_name_H-M   'P 1'
#
loop_
_entity.id
_entity.type
_entity.pdbx_description
1 polymer ?
#
loop_
_entity_poly.entity_id
_entity_poly.type
_entity_poly.pdbx_seq_one_letter_code
_entity_poly.pdbx_strand_id
1 'polypeptide(L)'
;MTPPLLPPPAALILAAALALGGCAEEPTITWPPGTVLAVDSMPIFAADVDEWLDTIALVEPAASKPGQRRFALTNIVLHRTVARLLDPARFASVRADAEATRKSLVAGLPLNPGAPPMERISASWQGEGALGLDVWGKARTAPIGEWSAVFESIGTFVLFRVIERPSEPWNGGTIVTLDRVMFPYLVDTFDPRGLIESGIDDMVLTVIDEEWGDVMPEHYKYRMKR
;
A
#
# COMPACT_ATOMS: atom_id res chain seq x y z
N MET A 1 33.05 -43.07 -43.57
CA MET A 1 34.19 -43.67 -42.85
C MET A 1 34.05 -43.32 -41.37
N THR A 2 33.79 -44.37 -40.60
CA THR A 2 33.94 -44.60 -39.15
C THR A 2 34.02 -43.43 -38.15
N PRO A 3 33.10 -43.37 -37.15
CA PRO A 3 33.17 -42.46 -36.00
C PRO A 3 33.93 -43.08 -34.80
N PRO A 4 34.45 -42.28 -33.83
CA PRO A 4 34.78 -42.77 -32.48
C PRO A 4 33.79 -42.19 -31.44
N LEU A 5 32.92 -43.02 -30.85
CA LEU A 5 33.07 -43.73 -29.56
C LEU A 5 32.92 -42.84 -28.31
N LEU A 6 31.68 -42.75 -27.84
CA LEU A 6 31.27 -42.27 -26.51
C LEU A 6 31.73 -43.23 -25.39
N PRO A 7 32.08 -42.74 -24.19
CA PRO A 7 32.21 -43.57 -23.00
C PRO A 7 30.83 -43.95 -22.38
N PRO A 8 30.76 -45.07 -21.63
CA PRO A 8 29.52 -45.70 -21.14
C PRO A 8 28.92 -45.02 -19.87
N PRO A 9 27.65 -45.35 -19.52
CA PRO A 9 26.94 -44.76 -18.40
C PRO A 9 27.34 -45.39 -17.06
N ALA A 10 27.72 -44.56 -16.09
CA ALA A 10 27.84 -44.99 -14.71
C ALA A 10 26.46 -44.92 -14.04
N ALA A 11 25.80 -46.08 -13.96
CA ALA A 11 24.65 -46.29 -13.09
C ALA A 11 25.11 -46.23 -11.62
N LEU A 12 24.56 -45.30 -10.85
CA LEU A 12 24.59 -45.36 -9.39
C LEU A 12 23.14 -45.46 -8.92
N ILE A 13 22.74 -46.71 -8.69
CA ILE A 13 21.57 -47.07 -7.90
C ILE A 13 21.90 -46.68 -6.46
N LEU A 14 21.18 -45.71 -5.89
CA LEU A 14 21.10 -45.56 -4.44
C LEU A 14 19.64 -45.63 -4.00
N ALA A 15 19.38 -46.77 -3.35
CA ALA A 15 18.34 -47.12 -2.41
C ALA A 15 17.22 -46.10 -2.10
N ALA A 16 16.00 -46.59 -2.28
CA ALA A 16 14.82 -46.13 -1.58
C ALA A 16 15.02 -46.16 -0.05
N ALA A 17 14.70 -45.06 0.61
CA ALA A 17 14.32 -45.03 2.01
C ALA A 17 12.86 -44.56 2.09
N LEU A 18 11.98 -45.53 2.33
CA LEU A 18 10.61 -45.36 2.78
C LEU A 18 10.59 -44.88 4.23
N ALA A 19 9.53 -44.14 4.55
CA ALA A 19 9.03 -43.75 5.86
C ALA A 19 9.74 -42.58 6.56
N LEU A 20 9.03 -41.45 6.63
CA LEU A 20 8.24 -41.10 7.82
C LEU A 20 7.17 -40.08 7.39
N GLY A 21 5.90 -40.50 7.42
CA GLY A 21 4.76 -39.59 7.41
C GLY A 21 4.73 -38.84 8.75
N GLY A 22 5.63 -37.87 8.90
CA GLY A 22 5.43 -36.83 9.89
C GLY A 22 4.23 -36.02 9.42
N CYS A 23 3.15 -36.03 10.20
CA CYS A 23 2.26 -34.88 10.22
C CYS A 23 3.16 -33.68 10.52
N ALA A 24 3.56 -32.95 9.47
CA ALA A 24 4.14 -31.65 9.67
C ALA A 24 3.05 -30.86 10.37
N GLU A 25 3.24 -30.61 11.66
CA GLU A 25 2.43 -29.67 12.41
C GLU A 25 2.45 -28.37 11.59
N GLU A 26 1.28 -27.97 11.09
CA GLU A 26 1.19 -26.75 10.29
C GLU A 26 1.79 -25.62 11.13
N PRO A 27 2.74 -24.85 10.59
CA PRO A 27 3.41 -23.82 11.36
C PRO A 27 2.35 -22.84 11.88
N THR A 28 2.18 -22.78 13.20
CA THR A 28 1.28 -21.83 13.85
C THR A 28 1.78 -20.41 13.57
N ILE A 29 1.11 -19.72 12.64
CA ILE A 29 1.42 -18.33 12.32
C ILE A 29 1.04 -17.48 13.54
N THR A 30 2.03 -16.82 14.14
CA THR A 30 1.81 -15.85 15.22
C THR A 30 1.81 -14.45 14.65
N TRP A 31 0.68 -13.75 14.77
CA TRP A 31 0.53 -12.39 14.27
C TRP A 31 1.06 -11.36 15.27
N PRO A 32 1.67 -10.25 14.80
CA PRO A 32 2.08 -9.16 15.69
C PRO A 32 0.89 -8.57 16.46
N PRO A 33 1.09 -8.05 17.70
CA PRO A 33 0.03 -7.41 18.47
C PRO A 33 -0.64 -6.27 17.70
N GLY A 34 -1.98 -6.20 17.75
CA GLY A 34 -2.78 -5.19 17.05
C GLY A 34 -3.11 -5.50 15.58
N THR A 35 -2.68 -6.66 15.07
CA THR A 35 -3.11 -7.17 13.76
C THR A 35 -4.59 -7.55 13.81
N VAL A 36 -5.37 -7.05 12.85
CA VAL A 36 -6.82 -7.32 12.76
C VAL A 36 -7.20 -8.16 11.56
N LEU A 37 -6.45 -8.00 10.47
CA LEU A 37 -6.59 -8.72 9.21
C LEU A 37 -5.19 -9.01 8.68
N ALA A 38 -5.05 -9.99 7.80
CA ALA A 38 -3.84 -10.20 7.02
C ALA A 38 -4.20 -10.48 5.56
N VAL A 39 -3.40 -9.94 4.66
CA VAL A 39 -3.44 -10.29 3.23
C VAL A 39 -2.19 -11.09 2.92
N ASP A 40 -2.37 -12.35 2.57
CA ASP A 40 -1.34 -13.38 2.57
C ASP A 40 -0.57 -13.38 3.90
N SER A 41 0.72 -13.01 3.88
CA SER A 41 1.57 -12.90 5.08
C SER A 41 1.75 -11.46 5.57
N MET A 42 1.05 -10.48 4.98
CA MET A 42 1.18 -9.07 5.36
C MET A 42 0.08 -8.68 6.37
N PRO A 43 0.45 -8.31 7.61
CA PRO A 43 -0.51 -7.88 8.61
C PRO A 43 -1.07 -6.50 8.28
N ILE A 44 -2.37 -6.32 8.55
CA ILE A 44 -3.07 -5.04 8.60
C ILE A 44 -3.41 -4.76 10.07
N PHE A 45 -2.98 -3.61 10.56
CA PHE A 45 -3.19 -3.21 11.96
C PHE A 45 -4.44 -2.34 12.12
N ALA A 46 -5.10 -2.47 13.29
CA ALA A 46 -6.22 -1.58 13.65
C ALA A 46 -5.83 -0.10 13.56
N ALA A 47 -4.63 0.23 14.03
CA ALA A 47 -4.10 1.59 14.08
C ALA A 47 -3.94 2.21 12.68
N ASP A 48 -3.54 1.42 11.68
CA ASP A 48 -3.37 1.90 10.30
C ASP A 48 -4.72 2.30 9.67
N VAL A 49 -5.80 1.64 10.06
CA VAL A 49 -7.17 1.99 9.64
C VAL A 49 -7.68 3.17 10.44
N ASP A 50 -7.48 3.14 11.77
CA ASP A 50 -8.01 4.15 12.68
C ASP A 50 -7.35 5.53 12.47
N GLU A 51 -6.12 5.60 11.91
CA GLU A 51 -5.45 6.84 11.48
C GLU A 51 -6.33 7.70 10.55
N TRP A 52 -7.21 7.07 9.76
CA TRP A 52 -7.98 7.75 8.72
C TRP A 52 -9.36 8.22 9.15
N LEU A 53 -9.84 7.86 10.35
CA LEU A 53 -11.23 8.12 10.75
C LEU A 53 -11.56 9.61 10.79
N ASP A 54 -10.68 10.44 11.34
CA ASP A 54 -10.90 11.89 11.41
C ASP A 54 -10.90 12.56 10.03
N THR A 55 -10.23 11.96 9.05
CA THR A 55 -10.25 12.42 7.65
C THR A 55 -11.54 11.99 6.98
N ILE A 56 -11.95 10.74 7.18
CA ILE A 56 -13.18 10.19 6.60
C ILE A 56 -14.40 10.87 7.17
N ALA A 57 -14.42 11.20 8.45
CA ALA A 57 -15.52 11.94 9.07
C ALA A 57 -15.78 13.31 8.41
N LEU A 58 -14.79 13.92 7.74
CA LEU A 58 -14.98 15.16 6.99
C LEU A 58 -15.69 14.97 5.65
N VAL A 59 -15.53 13.80 5.02
CA VAL A 59 -16.06 13.52 3.68
C VAL A 59 -17.31 12.65 3.72
N GLU A 60 -17.44 11.83 4.77
CA GLU A 60 -18.58 10.97 5.10
C GLU A 60 -19.10 11.25 6.52
N PRO A 61 -19.60 12.46 6.82
CA PRO A 61 -19.99 12.84 8.19
C PRO A 61 -21.18 12.05 8.74
N ALA A 62 -21.97 11.43 7.88
CA ALA A 62 -23.11 10.59 8.27
C ALA A 62 -22.70 9.13 8.56
N ALA A 63 -21.48 8.72 8.21
CA ALA A 63 -21.03 7.35 8.42
C ALA A 63 -20.79 7.07 9.91
N SER A 64 -21.32 5.93 10.38
CA SER A 64 -20.98 5.41 11.71
C SER A 64 -19.49 5.04 11.78
N LYS A 65 -18.93 4.92 12.98
CA LYS A 65 -17.52 4.52 13.16
C LYS A 65 -17.16 3.21 12.43
N PRO A 66 -17.98 2.13 12.48
CA PRO A 66 -17.74 0.94 11.65
C PRO A 66 -17.76 1.23 10.13
N GLY A 67 -18.66 2.11 9.68
CA GLY A 67 -18.72 2.57 8.29
C GLY A 67 -17.46 3.34 7.88
N GLN A 68 -16.95 4.21 8.74
CA GLN A 68 -15.70 4.95 8.52
C GLN A 68 -14.49 4.00 8.48
N ARG A 69 -14.41 3.02 9.38
CA ARG A 69 -13.38 1.96 9.35
C ARG A 69 -13.44 1.16 8.06
N ARG A 70 -14.64 0.76 7.63
CA ARG A 70 -14.83 0.06 6.35
C ARG A 70 -14.35 0.89 5.17
N PHE A 71 -14.65 2.19 5.18
CA PHE A 71 -14.20 3.11 4.12
C PHE A 71 -12.67 3.21 4.10
N ALA A 72 -12.02 3.46 5.25
CA ALA A 72 -10.56 3.51 5.39
C ALA A 72 -9.91 2.21 4.93
N LEU A 73 -10.43 1.08 5.41
CA LEU A 73 -9.91 -0.24 5.11
C LEU A 73 -9.95 -0.50 3.60
N THR A 74 -11.09 -0.30 2.95
CA THR A 74 -11.30 -0.70 1.56
C THR A 74 -10.79 0.31 0.54
N ASN A 75 -10.73 1.60 0.86
CA ASN A 75 -10.29 2.63 -0.08
C ASN A 75 -8.82 3.04 0.10
N ILE A 76 -8.17 2.64 1.20
CA ILE A 76 -6.80 3.06 1.51
C ILE A 76 -5.96 1.86 1.92
N VAL A 77 -6.25 1.25 3.06
CA VAL A 77 -5.31 0.34 3.73
C VAL A 77 -5.16 -0.98 2.98
N LEU A 78 -6.26 -1.59 2.55
CA LEU A 78 -6.27 -2.82 1.76
C LEU A 78 -5.53 -2.61 0.43
N HIS A 79 -5.85 -1.54 -0.30
CA HIS A 79 -5.24 -1.27 -1.60
C HIS A 79 -3.74 -0.99 -1.51
N ARG A 80 -3.29 -0.30 -0.45
CA ARG A 80 -1.84 -0.15 -0.19
C ARG A 80 -1.19 -1.48 0.13
N THR A 81 -1.84 -2.32 0.94
CA THR A 81 -1.32 -3.65 1.31
C THR A 81 -1.15 -4.52 0.07
N VAL A 82 -2.17 -4.57 -0.80
CA VAL A 82 -2.13 -5.28 -2.08
C VAL A 82 -1.05 -4.70 -3.00
N ALA A 83 -0.97 -3.37 -3.11
CA ALA A 83 0.04 -2.70 -3.93
C ALA A 83 1.47 -3.09 -3.53
N ARG A 84 1.77 -3.17 -2.22
CA ARG A 84 3.07 -3.62 -1.70
C ARG A 84 3.38 -5.07 -2.08
N LEU A 85 2.38 -5.94 -2.04
CA LEU A 85 2.51 -7.36 -2.34
C LEU A 85 2.70 -7.63 -3.83
N LEU A 86 2.16 -6.76 -4.70
CA LEU A 86 2.31 -6.88 -6.15
C LEU A 86 3.76 -6.66 -6.63
N ASP A 87 4.49 -5.73 -6.04
CA ASP A 87 5.90 -5.48 -6.38
C ASP A 87 6.73 -5.03 -5.15
N PRO A 88 7.08 -5.96 -4.25
CA PRO A 88 7.77 -5.64 -2.99
C PRO A 88 9.18 -5.11 -3.22
N ALA A 89 9.86 -5.54 -4.29
CA ALA A 89 11.20 -5.09 -4.62
C ALA A 89 11.19 -3.61 -5.04
N ARG A 90 10.25 -3.23 -5.91
CA ARG A 90 10.10 -1.85 -6.36
C ARG A 90 9.56 -0.95 -5.26
N PHE A 91 8.65 -1.44 -4.43
CA PHE A 91 8.22 -0.74 -3.22
C PHE A 91 9.43 -0.31 -2.36
N ALA A 92 10.34 -1.23 -2.05
CA ALA A 92 11.51 -0.92 -1.23
C ALA A 92 12.46 0.07 -1.92
N SER A 93 12.75 -0.12 -3.21
CA SER A 93 13.64 0.77 -3.97
C SER A 93 13.09 2.19 -4.08
N VAL A 94 11.83 2.33 -4.50
CA VAL A 94 11.19 3.63 -4.73
C VAL A 94 10.99 4.38 -3.40
N ARG A 95 10.79 3.66 -2.29
CA ARG A 95 10.80 4.27 -0.94
C ARG A 95 12.14 4.93 -0.64
N ALA A 96 13.24 4.26 -0.92
CA ALA A 96 14.58 4.79 -0.69
C ALA A 96 14.83 6.06 -1.53
N ASP A 97 14.37 6.08 -2.78
CA ASP A 97 14.46 7.24 -3.67
C ASP A 97 13.62 8.42 -3.18
N ALA A 98 12.40 8.15 -2.70
CA ALA A 98 11.55 9.15 -2.08
C ALA A 98 12.21 9.74 -0.82
N GLU A 99 12.78 8.92 0.07
CA GLU A 99 13.48 9.39 1.27
C GLU A 99 14.75 10.18 0.93
N ALA A 100 15.51 9.76 -0.08
CA ALA A 100 16.66 10.50 -0.57
C ALA A 100 16.24 11.87 -1.12
N THR A 101 15.13 11.94 -1.87
CA THR A 101 14.62 13.20 -2.41
C THR A 101 14.11 14.12 -1.31
N ARG A 102 13.42 13.57 -0.30
CA ARG A 102 12.98 14.32 0.87
C ARG A 102 14.14 15.00 1.57
N LYS A 103 15.26 14.28 1.79
CA LYS A 103 16.46 14.84 2.43
C LYS A 103 16.99 16.06 1.66
N SER A 104 17.06 15.98 0.33
CA SER A 104 17.47 17.10 -0.51
C SER A 104 16.50 18.28 -0.41
N LEU A 105 15.19 18.02 -0.51
CA LEU A 105 14.16 19.05 -0.45
C LEU A 105 14.11 19.78 0.91
N VAL A 106 14.26 19.06 2.02
CA VAL A 106 14.35 19.64 3.37
C VAL A 106 15.61 20.48 3.54
N ALA A 107 16.71 20.11 2.88
CA ALA A 107 17.95 20.90 2.86
C ALA A 107 17.88 22.13 1.91
N GLY A 108 16.74 22.38 1.27
CA GLY A 108 16.59 23.48 0.30
C GLY A 108 17.32 23.24 -1.03
N LEU A 109 17.71 21.99 -1.31
CA LEU A 109 18.36 21.58 -2.54
C LEU A 109 17.33 21.24 -3.63
N PRO A 110 17.71 21.28 -4.91
CA PRO A 110 16.84 20.83 -5.99
C PRO A 110 16.49 19.34 -5.85
N LEU A 111 15.50 18.90 -6.64
CA LEU A 111 15.18 17.48 -6.78
C LEU A 111 16.41 16.68 -7.20
N ASN A 112 16.51 15.46 -6.68
CA ASN A 112 17.57 14.53 -7.08
C ASN A 112 17.47 14.23 -8.59
N PRO A 113 18.60 13.99 -9.28
CA PRO A 113 18.56 13.53 -10.66
C PRO A 113 17.71 12.27 -10.80
N GLY A 114 16.76 12.27 -11.75
CA GLY A 114 15.84 11.15 -11.97
C GLY A 114 14.62 11.12 -11.05
N ALA A 115 14.50 12.03 -10.08
CA ALA A 115 13.26 12.17 -9.32
C ALA A 115 12.12 12.63 -10.24
N PRO A 116 10.88 12.18 -9.98
CA PRO A 116 9.69 12.67 -10.66
C PRO A 116 9.57 14.20 -10.56
N PRO A 117 8.91 14.85 -11.53
CA PRO A 117 8.76 16.30 -11.50
C PRO A 117 7.93 16.73 -10.28
N MET A 118 8.26 17.92 -9.77
CA MET A 118 7.42 18.58 -8.77
C MET A 118 6.21 19.22 -9.47
N GLU A 119 5.03 18.95 -8.93
CA GLU A 119 3.77 19.51 -9.41
C GLU A 119 3.21 20.47 -8.38
N ARG A 120 2.75 21.64 -8.83
CA ARG A 120 1.89 22.51 -8.02
C ARG A 120 0.44 22.23 -8.36
N ILE A 121 -0.36 21.93 -7.35
CA ILE A 121 -1.76 21.57 -7.51
C ILE A 121 -2.62 22.30 -6.47
N SER A 122 -3.80 22.73 -6.90
CA SER A 122 -4.82 23.33 -6.04
C SER A 122 -6.12 22.58 -6.28
N ALA A 123 -6.45 21.66 -5.38
CA ALA A 123 -7.59 20.75 -5.54
C ALA A 123 -8.12 20.26 -4.18
N SER A 124 -9.28 19.61 -4.21
CA SER A 124 -9.82 18.86 -3.07
C SER A 124 -9.40 17.38 -3.14
N TRP A 125 -9.98 16.54 -2.29
CA TRP A 125 -9.70 15.09 -2.28
C TRP A 125 -10.30 14.33 -3.49
N GLN A 126 -11.30 14.89 -4.17
CA GLN A 126 -12.02 14.25 -5.29
C GLN A 126 -12.21 15.20 -6.48
N GLY A 127 -12.48 14.62 -7.66
CA GLY A 127 -12.66 15.36 -8.92
C GLY A 127 -11.48 15.23 -9.89
N GLU A 128 -11.55 15.96 -10.99
CA GLU A 128 -10.46 16.02 -11.98
C GLU A 128 -9.24 16.74 -11.37
N GLY A 129 -8.07 16.11 -11.47
CA GLY A 129 -6.86 16.64 -10.83
C GLY A 129 -6.90 16.60 -9.28
N ALA A 130 -7.69 15.70 -8.69
CA ALA A 130 -7.76 15.57 -7.24
C ALA A 130 -6.42 15.23 -6.58
N LEU A 131 -6.31 15.61 -5.30
CA LEU A 131 -5.18 15.24 -4.44
C LEU A 131 -5.22 13.76 -4.03
N GLY A 132 -6.42 13.16 -3.97
CA GLY A 132 -6.67 11.91 -3.25
C GLY A 132 -6.91 12.16 -1.77
N LEU A 133 -7.71 11.29 -1.15
CA LEU A 133 -8.15 11.42 0.26
C LEU A 133 -6.99 11.43 1.24
N ASP A 134 -5.93 10.70 0.94
CA ASP A 134 -4.78 10.56 1.82
C ASP A 134 -3.86 11.78 1.83
N VAL A 135 -3.48 12.29 0.65
CA VAL A 135 -2.71 13.53 0.52
C VAL A 135 -3.52 14.69 1.11
N TRP A 136 -4.80 14.79 0.75
CA TRP A 136 -5.69 15.84 1.26
C TRP A 136 -5.85 15.78 2.79
N GLY A 137 -6.08 14.59 3.35
CA GLY A 137 -6.21 14.39 4.80
C GLY A 137 -4.94 14.74 5.56
N LYS A 138 -3.77 14.31 5.07
CA LYS A 138 -2.48 14.65 5.68
C LYS A 138 -2.14 16.14 5.54
N ALA A 139 -2.55 16.78 4.45
CA ALA A 139 -2.34 18.22 4.25
C ALA A 139 -3.12 19.08 5.26
N ARG A 140 -4.16 18.55 5.92
CA ARG A 140 -4.91 19.25 6.99
C ARG A 140 -4.07 19.56 8.22
N THR A 141 -3.14 18.68 8.57
CA THR A 141 -2.37 18.79 9.82
C THR A 141 -0.90 19.12 9.59
N ALA A 142 -0.40 19.00 8.34
CA ALA A 142 0.99 19.33 8.00
C ALA A 142 1.33 20.82 8.24
N PRO A 143 2.55 21.20 8.64
CA PRO A 143 2.94 22.61 8.67
C PRO A 143 2.94 23.24 7.27
N ILE A 144 2.52 24.50 7.18
CA ILE A 144 2.58 25.27 5.91
C ILE A 144 4.04 25.61 5.61
N GLY A 145 4.47 25.41 4.37
CA GLY A 145 5.82 25.72 3.89
C GLY A 145 6.86 24.64 4.19
N GLU A 146 6.50 23.57 4.90
CA GLU A 146 7.42 22.46 5.21
C GLU A 146 7.13 21.22 4.35
N TRP A 147 8.18 20.51 3.98
CA TRP A 147 8.07 19.22 3.30
C TRP A 147 7.65 18.12 4.28
N SER A 148 6.66 17.32 3.89
CA SER A 148 6.15 16.19 4.66
C SER A 148 7.22 15.11 4.88
N ALA A 149 6.94 14.18 5.80
CA ALA A 149 7.54 12.86 5.76
C ALA A 149 7.19 12.15 4.44
N VAL A 150 8.00 11.18 4.02
CA VAL A 150 7.57 10.22 2.98
C VAL A 150 6.43 9.42 3.58
N PHE A 151 5.30 9.39 2.89
CA PHE A 151 4.24 8.43 3.19
C PHE A 151 3.79 7.77 1.91
N GLU A 152 3.15 6.62 2.10
CA GLU A 152 2.62 5.84 1.00
C GLU A 152 1.18 6.25 0.71
N SER A 153 0.89 6.46 -0.56
CA SER A 153 -0.43 6.41 -1.16
C SER A 153 -0.58 5.10 -1.95
N ILE A 154 -1.74 4.86 -2.55
CA ILE A 154 -2.00 3.62 -3.28
C ILE A 154 -1.03 3.52 -4.48
N GLY A 155 -0.09 2.57 -4.43
CA GLY A 155 0.86 2.32 -5.53
C GLY A 155 1.96 3.37 -5.71
N THR A 156 2.10 4.32 -4.79
CA THR A 156 3.05 5.45 -4.91
C THR A 156 3.50 5.96 -3.55
N PHE A 157 4.73 6.43 -3.44
CA PHE A 157 5.13 7.29 -2.33
C PHE A 157 4.89 8.75 -2.68
N VAL A 158 4.56 9.56 -1.68
CA VAL A 158 4.27 10.98 -1.86
C VAL A 158 5.06 11.82 -0.89
N LEU A 159 5.61 12.91 -1.42
CA LEU A 159 6.11 14.05 -0.67
C LEU A 159 5.25 15.25 -1.04
N PHE A 160 4.86 16.05 -0.06
CA PHE A 160 4.21 17.33 -0.36
C PHE A 160 4.66 18.43 0.59
N ARG A 161 4.45 19.66 0.16
CA ARG A 161 4.56 20.88 0.97
C ARG A 161 3.30 21.69 0.79
N VAL A 162 2.58 21.93 1.89
CA VAL A 162 1.38 22.77 1.86
C VAL A 162 1.81 24.21 1.59
N ILE A 163 1.26 24.83 0.56
CA ILE A 163 1.47 26.24 0.23
C ILE A 163 0.38 27.08 0.86
N GLU A 164 -0.87 26.63 0.74
CA GLU A 164 -2.04 27.34 1.23
C GLU A 164 -3.14 26.35 1.60
N ARG A 165 -3.83 26.63 2.72
CA ARG A 165 -5.04 25.94 3.15
C ARG A 165 -5.94 26.88 3.96
N PRO A 166 -7.25 26.67 4.00
CA PRO A 166 -8.12 27.45 4.88
C PRO A 166 -7.85 27.15 6.35
N SER A 167 -8.10 28.13 7.20
CA SER A 167 -7.90 28.02 8.65
C SER A 167 -8.91 27.12 9.34
N GLU A 168 -10.19 27.15 8.92
CA GLU A 168 -11.34 26.29 9.28
C GLU A 168 -12.60 26.99 8.68
N PRO A 169 -13.76 26.31 8.49
CA PRO A 169 -13.98 24.87 8.68
C PRO A 169 -13.50 24.03 7.47
N TRP A 170 -12.95 22.85 7.74
CA TRP A 170 -12.69 21.82 6.73
C TRP A 170 -13.93 20.95 6.44
N ASN A 171 -14.15 20.64 5.16
CA ASN A 171 -15.19 19.71 4.69
C ASN A 171 -14.74 19.04 3.39
N GLY A 172 -15.48 18.07 2.87
CA GLY A 172 -15.10 17.35 1.64
C GLY A 172 -14.91 18.22 0.37
N GLY A 173 -15.34 19.48 0.36
CA GLY A 173 -15.10 20.44 -0.72
C GLY A 173 -13.88 21.34 -0.51
N THR A 174 -13.17 21.23 0.63
CA THR A 174 -12.03 22.10 0.94
C THR A 174 -10.90 21.91 -0.08
N ILE A 175 -10.51 23.02 -0.70
CA ILE A 175 -9.39 23.11 -1.64
C ILE A 175 -8.11 23.44 -0.87
N VAL A 176 -7.03 22.75 -1.23
CA VAL A 176 -5.69 22.96 -0.68
C VAL A 176 -4.72 23.15 -1.83
N THR A 177 -3.82 24.12 -1.70
CA THR A 177 -2.72 24.32 -2.64
C THR A 177 -1.45 23.72 -2.05
N LEU A 178 -0.80 22.84 -2.80
CA LEU A 178 0.45 22.21 -2.39
C LEU A 178 1.41 22.01 -3.57
N ASP A 179 2.70 21.91 -3.24
CA ASP A 179 3.69 21.29 -4.12
C ASP A 179 3.76 19.81 -3.76
N ARG A 180 3.80 18.91 -4.75
CA ARG A 180 3.99 17.47 -4.53
C ARG A 180 5.01 16.85 -5.47
N VAL A 181 5.59 15.76 -5.02
CA VAL A 181 6.38 14.83 -5.84
C VAL A 181 5.83 13.43 -5.57
N MET A 182 5.47 12.72 -6.64
CA MET A 182 4.89 11.38 -6.55
C MET A 182 5.86 10.37 -7.14
N PHE A 183 6.20 9.36 -6.35
CA PHE A 183 7.12 8.27 -6.68
C PHE A 183 6.33 6.97 -6.84
N PRO A 184 5.72 6.76 -8.02
CA PRO A 184 4.96 5.54 -8.27
C PRO A 184 5.89 4.33 -8.29
N TYR A 185 5.46 3.25 -7.64
CA TYR A 185 6.13 1.95 -7.68
C TYR A 185 5.32 0.89 -8.45
N LEU A 186 4.10 1.24 -8.90
CA LEU A 186 3.32 0.46 -9.86
C LEU A 186 3.24 1.20 -11.21
N VAL A 187 4.38 1.45 -11.86
CA VAL A 187 4.47 2.36 -13.03
C VAL A 187 4.26 1.72 -14.40
N ASP A 188 4.26 0.39 -14.47
CA ASP A 188 4.15 -0.30 -15.77
C ASP A 188 2.68 -0.55 -16.18
N THR A 189 1.73 0.09 -15.50
CA THR A 189 0.30 0.00 -15.82
C THR A 189 -0.31 1.37 -16.05
N PHE A 190 -1.10 1.47 -17.13
CA PHE A 190 -1.94 2.64 -17.41
C PHE A 190 -3.07 2.78 -16.37
N ASP A 191 -3.35 1.71 -15.61
CA ASP A 191 -4.38 1.65 -14.58
C ASP A 191 -3.86 0.91 -13.33
N PRO A 192 -3.18 1.61 -12.40
CA PRO A 192 -2.74 1.02 -11.14
C PRO A 192 -3.91 0.52 -10.27
N ARG A 193 -5.10 1.13 -10.37
CA ARG A 193 -6.28 0.68 -9.62
C ARG A 193 -6.78 -0.65 -10.15
N GLY A 194 -6.92 -0.79 -11.47
CA GLY A 194 -7.27 -2.05 -12.11
C GLY A 194 -6.29 -3.18 -11.81
N LEU A 195 -4.98 -2.87 -11.74
CA LEU A 195 -3.97 -3.84 -11.33
C LEU A 195 -4.18 -4.30 -9.88
N ILE A 196 -4.43 -3.37 -8.95
CA ILE A 196 -4.70 -3.69 -7.54
C ILE A 196 -5.97 -4.51 -7.41
N GLU A 197 -7.05 -4.12 -8.10
CA GLU A 197 -8.29 -4.88 -8.10
C GLU A 197 -8.09 -6.30 -8.61
N SER A 198 -7.27 -6.48 -9.66
CA SER A 198 -6.92 -7.82 -10.16
C SER A 198 -6.08 -8.60 -9.14
N GLY A 199 -5.12 -7.92 -8.50
CA GLY A 199 -4.28 -8.52 -7.45
C GLY A 199 -5.06 -9.03 -6.25
N ILE A 200 -6.16 -8.36 -5.89
CA ILE A 200 -7.07 -8.80 -4.82
C ILE A 200 -7.62 -10.21 -5.10
N ASP A 201 -7.88 -10.58 -6.35
CA ASP A 201 -8.42 -11.91 -6.70
C ASP A 201 -7.42 -13.06 -6.56
N ASP A 202 -6.13 -12.74 -6.44
CA ASP A 202 -5.04 -13.69 -6.33
C ASP A 202 -4.46 -13.81 -4.91
N MET A 203 -4.96 -13.00 -3.96
CA MET A 203 -4.48 -12.96 -2.57
C MET A 203 -5.48 -13.58 -1.59
N VAL A 204 -4.98 -13.95 -0.42
CA VAL A 204 -5.77 -14.57 0.66
C VAL A 204 -6.02 -13.56 1.77
N LEU A 205 -7.27 -13.40 2.18
CA LEU A 205 -7.63 -12.59 3.35
C LEU A 205 -7.85 -13.50 4.56
N THR A 206 -7.06 -13.28 5.60
CA THR A 206 -7.28 -13.88 6.92
C THR A 206 -7.87 -12.85 7.87
N VAL A 207 -8.95 -13.19 8.56
CA VAL A 207 -9.50 -12.37 9.66
C VAL A 207 -8.88 -12.86 10.97
N ILE A 208 -8.14 -11.98 11.65
CA ILE A 208 -7.49 -12.30 12.93
C ILE A 208 -8.37 -11.86 14.09
N ASP A 209 -8.98 -10.68 13.98
CA ASP A 209 -9.91 -10.13 14.98
C ASP A 209 -11.34 -10.23 14.45
N GLU A 210 -12.19 -10.98 15.15
CA GLU A 210 -13.58 -11.22 14.74
C GLU A 210 -14.40 -9.92 14.62
N GLU A 211 -14.12 -8.89 15.43
CA GLU A 211 -14.81 -7.59 15.32
C GLU A 211 -14.58 -6.91 13.96
N TRP A 212 -13.44 -7.20 13.33
CA TRP A 212 -13.07 -6.69 12.01
C TRP A 212 -13.66 -7.51 10.87
N GLY A 213 -14.17 -8.71 11.19
CA GLY A 213 -14.99 -9.49 10.28
C GLY A 213 -16.17 -8.66 9.75
N ASP A 214 -16.90 -7.97 10.62
CA ASP A 214 -18.08 -7.18 10.18
C ASP A 214 -17.71 -5.86 9.47
N VAL A 215 -16.51 -5.35 9.73
CA VAL A 215 -15.98 -4.16 9.05
C VAL A 215 -15.65 -4.50 7.59
N MET A 216 -15.03 -5.65 7.35
CA MET A 216 -14.68 -6.11 6.00
C MET A 216 -15.93 -6.49 5.19
N PRO A 217 -16.15 -5.89 4.00
CA PRO A 217 -17.27 -6.29 3.14
C PRO A 217 -17.19 -7.74 2.67
N GLU A 218 -18.35 -8.41 2.61
CA GLU A 218 -18.46 -9.81 2.19
C GLU A 218 -17.89 -10.09 0.79
N HIS A 219 -17.98 -9.14 -0.14
CA HIS A 219 -17.44 -9.34 -1.49
C HIS A 219 -15.91 -9.50 -1.49
N TYR A 220 -15.17 -8.78 -0.64
CA TYR A 220 -13.72 -9.00 -0.48
C TYR A 220 -13.44 -10.33 0.17
N LYS A 221 -14.18 -10.68 1.23
CA LYS A 221 -14.06 -12.01 1.86
C LYS A 221 -14.30 -13.14 0.87
N TYR A 222 -15.18 -12.97 -0.11
CA TYR A 222 -15.44 -13.97 -1.15
C TYR A 222 -14.32 -14.04 -2.20
N ARG A 223 -13.83 -12.88 -2.65
CA ARG A 223 -12.75 -12.79 -3.66
C ARG A 223 -11.43 -13.38 -3.13
N MET A 224 -11.16 -13.22 -1.83
CA MET A 224 -9.84 -13.50 -1.23
C MET A 224 -9.80 -14.80 -0.38
N LYS A 225 -10.39 -15.91 -0.83
CA LYS A 225 -10.56 -17.14 -0.02
C LYS A 225 -9.49 -18.24 -0.18
N ARG A 226 -8.45 -18.06 -0.98
CA ARG A 226 -7.63 -19.20 -1.44
C ARG A 226 -6.81 -19.87 -0.34
#